data_AF-A0A7C2B420-F1
#
_entry.id   AF-A0A7C2B420-F1
#
_cell.length_a   1.000
_cell.length_b   1.000
_cell.length_c   1.000
_cell.angle_alpha   90.00
_cell.angle_beta   90.00
_cell.angle_gamma   90.00
#
_symmetry.space_group_name_H-M   'P 1'
#
loop_
_entity.id
_entity.type
_entity.pdbx_description
1 polymer ?
#
loop_
_entity_poly.entity_id
_entity_poly.type
_entity_poly.pdbx_seq_one_letter_code
_entity_poly.pdbx_strand_id
1 'polypeptide(L)'
;MDLPTPAIHLVGPERLGARVRAWAREAGVDLSDGSPRRPPSSLPRFVWAQDPRSSVEAARIAREWGVPGNDPEAVRCALDTAERAEVLRQSGLPIVAADVRGSRFELDAFFRPDGSFVPCGVMAPAGSREDSLADGAMPSGLTAEDERALFSLMESAARRLGLEHGPLGAHAVLGPDGPALIELLPAFRGELQTCRITPIVHGRSPVQAWFASLAEAGGPFDLLPPAGDETLVFRSLGDATRPSPPAGGLRSMTPGRGIQVMELTGTGEPRWVLTTSGWDRAEARERLARALRRIDAAGRIVA
;
A
#
# COMPACT_ATOMS: atom_id res chain seq x y z
N MET A 1 -31.66 -17.25 0.54
CA MET A 1 -30.95 -17.30 -0.74
C MET A 1 -29.52 -16.98 -0.42
N ASP A 2 -28.59 -17.89 -0.67
CA ASP A 2 -27.17 -17.62 -0.44
C ASP A 2 -26.70 -16.64 -1.52
N LEU A 3 -26.12 -15.52 -1.11
CA LEU A 3 -25.49 -14.60 -2.05
C LEU A 3 -24.27 -15.31 -2.67
N PRO A 4 -24.04 -15.15 -3.98
CA PRO A 4 -22.86 -15.73 -4.61
C PRO A 4 -21.59 -15.16 -3.96
N THR A 5 -20.60 -16.03 -3.74
CA THR A 5 -19.28 -15.65 -3.24
C THR A 5 -18.70 -14.53 -4.12
N PRO A 6 -18.24 -13.40 -3.55
CA PRO A 6 -17.63 -12.33 -4.32
C PRO A 6 -16.36 -12.86 -5.00
N ALA A 7 -16.24 -12.64 -6.31
CA ALA A 7 -15.04 -12.97 -7.07
C ALA A 7 -14.30 -11.72 -7.54
N ILE A 8 -12.98 -11.78 -7.59
CA ILE A 8 -12.10 -10.74 -8.15
C ILE A 8 -11.24 -11.37 -9.24
N HIS A 9 -11.11 -10.67 -10.35
CA HIS A 9 -10.16 -11.02 -11.40
C HIS A 9 -8.90 -10.16 -11.30
N LEU A 10 -7.74 -10.79 -11.15
CA LEU A 10 -6.45 -10.13 -11.01
C LEU A 10 -5.77 -9.93 -12.36
N VAL A 11 -5.27 -8.73 -12.60
CA VAL A 11 -4.58 -8.32 -13.83
C VAL A 11 -3.17 -7.83 -13.50
N GLY A 12 -2.19 -8.34 -14.24
CA GLY A 12 -0.78 -7.98 -14.10
C GLY A 12 0.12 -9.17 -13.75
N PRO A 13 1.44 -8.95 -13.68
CA PRO A 13 2.37 -9.97 -13.21
C PRO A 13 1.97 -10.41 -11.81
N GLU A 14 2.09 -11.71 -11.50
CA GLU A 14 1.85 -12.27 -10.16
C GLU A 14 2.83 -11.68 -9.14
N ARG A 15 2.53 -10.48 -8.68
CA ARG A 15 3.29 -9.74 -7.66
C ARG A 15 2.62 -9.82 -6.30
N LEU A 16 1.31 -9.99 -6.30
CA LEU A 16 0.55 -10.22 -5.09
C LEU A 16 0.79 -11.66 -4.64
N GLY A 17 1.84 -11.84 -3.84
CA GLY A 17 2.29 -13.15 -3.37
C GLY A 17 1.21 -13.93 -2.61
N ALA A 18 1.57 -15.14 -2.16
CA ALA A 18 0.67 -16.08 -1.47
C ALA A 18 -0.16 -15.47 -0.32
N ARG A 19 0.31 -14.37 0.29
CA ARG A 19 -0.37 -13.64 1.35
C ARG A 19 -1.68 -13.00 0.91
N VAL A 20 -1.72 -12.38 -0.27
CA VAL A 20 -2.96 -11.76 -0.78
C VAL A 20 -4.01 -12.83 -1.08
N ARG A 21 -3.60 -13.97 -1.64
CA ARG A 21 -4.49 -15.12 -1.85
C ARG A 21 -4.99 -15.72 -0.53
N ALA A 22 -4.18 -15.72 0.52
CA ALA A 22 -4.63 -16.13 1.85
C ALA A 22 -5.70 -15.18 2.40
N TRP A 23 -5.49 -13.87 2.28
CA TRP A 23 -6.44 -12.85 2.72
C TRP A 23 -7.76 -12.86 1.97
N ALA A 24 -7.74 -13.13 0.67
CA ALA A 24 -8.97 -13.30 -0.08
C ALA A 24 -9.77 -14.50 0.44
N ARG A 25 -9.11 -15.65 0.65
CA ARG A 25 -9.76 -16.83 1.24
C ARG A 25 -10.33 -16.56 2.64
N GLU A 26 -9.58 -15.86 3.50
CA GLU A 26 -10.06 -15.45 4.83
C GLU A 26 -11.30 -14.55 4.75
N ALA A 27 -11.37 -13.68 3.74
CA ALA A 27 -12.50 -12.80 3.49
C ALA A 27 -13.66 -13.46 2.73
N GLY A 28 -13.54 -14.74 2.36
CA GLY A 28 -14.53 -15.40 1.51
C GLY A 28 -14.61 -14.78 0.10
N VAL A 29 -13.48 -14.35 -0.45
CA VAL A 29 -13.34 -13.78 -1.79
C VAL A 29 -12.61 -14.78 -2.68
N ASP A 30 -13.23 -15.12 -3.81
CA ASP A 30 -12.60 -15.95 -4.84
C ASP A 30 -11.68 -15.09 -5.71
N LEU A 31 -10.45 -15.54 -5.93
CA LEU A 31 -9.51 -14.87 -6.84
C LEU A 31 -9.33 -15.72 -8.10
N SER A 32 -9.44 -15.07 -9.25
CA SER A 32 -9.00 -15.61 -10.54
C SER A 32 -7.87 -14.75 -11.10
N ASP A 33 -7.01 -15.35 -11.91
CA ASP A 33 -5.88 -14.68 -12.56
C ASP A 33 -5.81 -15.03 -14.05
N GLY A 34 -4.91 -14.35 -14.77
CA GLY A 34 -4.63 -14.58 -16.18
C GLY A 34 -5.03 -13.41 -17.07
N SER A 35 -4.78 -13.55 -18.39
CA SER A 35 -5.28 -12.62 -19.40
C SER A 35 -6.50 -13.26 -20.06
N PRO A 36 -7.72 -12.91 -19.63
CA PRO A 36 -8.91 -13.57 -20.12
C PRO A 36 -9.29 -12.96 -21.47
N ARG A 37 -9.22 -13.77 -22.53
CA ARG A 37 -9.70 -13.38 -23.86
C ARG A 37 -11.23 -13.29 -23.93
N ARG A 38 -11.93 -13.84 -22.93
CA ARG A 38 -13.40 -13.90 -22.84
C ARG A 38 -13.84 -13.79 -21.38
N PRO A 39 -15.01 -13.22 -21.10
CA PRO A 39 -15.58 -13.22 -19.76
C PRO A 39 -15.78 -14.66 -19.27
N PRO A 40 -15.52 -14.93 -17.97
CA PRO A 40 -15.86 -16.20 -17.35
C PRO A 40 -17.38 -16.45 -17.35
N SER A 41 -17.79 -17.71 -17.13
CA SER A 41 -19.21 -18.08 -17.02
C SER A 41 -19.92 -17.42 -15.83
N SER A 42 -19.17 -17.03 -14.80
CA SER A 42 -19.61 -16.21 -13.68
C SER A 42 -18.72 -14.97 -13.62
N LEU A 43 -19.32 -13.79 -13.83
CA LEU A 43 -18.58 -12.53 -13.83
C LEU A 43 -18.04 -12.22 -12.43
N PRO A 44 -16.80 -11.74 -12.31
CA PRO A 44 -16.30 -11.27 -11.03
C PRO A 44 -17.05 -10.00 -10.62
N ARG A 45 -17.03 -9.71 -9.32
CA ARG A 45 -17.54 -8.46 -8.78
C ARG A 45 -16.62 -7.28 -9.13
N PHE A 46 -15.31 -7.53 -9.24
CA PHE A 46 -14.30 -6.52 -9.55
C PHE A 46 -13.15 -7.07 -10.40
N VAL A 47 -12.50 -6.19 -11.15
CA VAL A 47 -11.22 -6.45 -11.79
C VAL A 47 -10.16 -5.60 -11.11
N TRP A 48 -9.08 -6.22 -10.66
CA TRP A 48 -8.02 -5.56 -9.90
C TRP A 48 -6.67 -5.63 -10.60
N ALA A 49 -6.04 -4.49 -10.80
CA ALA A 49 -4.64 -4.44 -11.20
C ALA A 49 -3.69 -4.60 -10.01
N GLN A 50 -2.77 -5.56 -10.13
CA GLN A 50 -1.74 -5.82 -9.12
C GLN A 50 -0.66 -4.73 -9.03
N ASP A 51 -0.61 -3.85 -10.02
CA ASP A 51 0.33 -2.75 -10.11
C ASP A 51 -0.23 -1.59 -10.97
N PRO A 52 0.32 -0.38 -10.86
CA PRO A 52 -0.17 0.77 -11.61
C PRO A 52 -0.18 0.59 -13.13
N ARG A 53 0.80 -0.13 -13.72
CA ARG A 53 0.89 -0.30 -15.18
C ARG A 53 -0.23 -1.20 -15.71
N SER A 54 -0.66 -2.15 -14.89
CA SER A 54 -1.75 -3.07 -15.21
C SER A 54 -3.14 -2.45 -15.01
N SER A 55 -3.22 -1.24 -14.44
CA SER A 55 -4.50 -0.58 -14.08
C SER A 55 -5.36 -0.23 -15.28
N VAL A 56 -4.75 0.22 -16.39
CA VAL A 56 -5.49 0.54 -17.63
C VAL A 56 -6.14 -0.73 -18.19
N GLU A 57 -5.41 -1.84 -18.19
CA GLU A 57 -5.92 -3.12 -18.67
C GLU A 57 -7.04 -3.67 -17.77
N ALA A 58 -6.89 -3.56 -16.45
CA ALA A 58 -7.95 -3.93 -15.52
C ALA A 58 -9.23 -3.12 -15.74
N ALA A 59 -9.10 -1.80 -15.94
CA ALA A 59 -10.22 -0.92 -16.25
C ALA A 59 -10.89 -1.29 -17.59
N ARG A 60 -10.10 -1.65 -18.61
CA ARG A 60 -10.61 -2.08 -19.92
C ARG A 60 -11.43 -3.37 -19.80
N ILE A 61 -10.88 -4.37 -19.10
CA ILE A 61 -11.56 -5.64 -18.84
C ILE A 61 -12.85 -5.41 -18.04
N ALA A 62 -12.81 -4.55 -17.01
CA ALA A 62 -14.00 -4.23 -16.22
C ALA A 62 -15.12 -3.64 -17.09
N ARG A 63 -14.79 -2.67 -17.95
CA ARG A 63 -15.72 -2.07 -18.91
C ARG A 63 -16.27 -3.11 -19.90
N GLU A 64 -15.41 -3.95 -20.47
CA GLU A 64 -15.82 -5.01 -21.43
C GLU A 64 -16.73 -6.06 -20.82
N TRP A 65 -16.55 -6.35 -19.54
CA TRP A 65 -17.34 -7.33 -18.81
C TRP A 65 -18.59 -6.74 -18.16
N GLY A 66 -18.74 -5.41 -18.20
CA GLY A 66 -19.86 -4.71 -17.56
C GLY A 66 -19.84 -4.84 -16.02
N VAL A 67 -18.66 -4.93 -15.42
CA VAL A 67 -18.48 -5.02 -13.97
C VAL A 67 -17.94 -3.68 -13.43
N PRO A 68 -18.20 -3.33 -12.16
CA PRO A 68 -17.70 -2.10 -11.56
C PRO A 68 -16.17 -1.93 -11.72
N GLY A 69 -15.76 -0.73 -12.12
CA GLY A 69 -14.36 -0.38 -12.35
C GLY A 69 -14.22 1.07 -12.83
N ASN A 70 -13.00 1.61 -12.74
CA ASN A 70 -12.72 2.96 -13.22
C ASN A 70 -12.79 3.03 -14.74
N ASP A 71 -12.97 4.24 -15.26
CA ASP A 71 -12.86 4.51 -16.70
C ASP A 71 -11.40 4.33 -17.18
N PRO A 72 -11.12 3.50 -18.21
CA PRO A 72 -9.78 3.37 -18.79
C PRO A 72 -9.06 4.68 -19.12
N GLU A 73 -9.78 5.70 -19.59
CA GLU A 73 -9.18 7.00 -19.92
C GLU A 73 -8.85 7.79 -18.65
N ALA A 74 -9.72 7.72 -17.64
CA ALA A 74 -9.43 8.27 -16.31
C ALA A 74 -8.17 7.64 -15.69
N VAL A 75 -8.05 6.32 -15.78
CA VAL A 75 -6.87 5.58 -15.30
C VAL A 75 -5.62 5.96 -16.08
N ARG A 76 -5.71 6.08 -17.42
CA ARG A 76 -4.60 6.54 -18.27
C ARG A 76 -4.16 7.95 -17.89
N CYS A 77 -5.11 8.87 -17.74
CA CYS A 77 -4.88 10.25 -17.30
C CYS A 77 -4.18 10.29 -15.93
N ALA A 78 -4.65 9.50 -14.97
CA ALA A 78 -4.06 9.43 -13.63
C ALA A 78 -2.61 8.91 -13.63
N LEU A 79 -2.26 8.00 -14.55
CA LEU A 79 -0.90 7.45 -14.68
C LEU A 79 0.04 8.39 -15.45
N ASP A 80 -0.48 9.24 -16.34
CA ASP A 80 0.31 10.25 -17.04
C ASP A 80 0.59 11.44 -16.11
N THR A 81 1.87 11.66 -15.79
CA THR A 81 2.27 12.70 -14.83
C THR A 81 1.89 14.11 -15.30
N ALA A 82 1.98 14.39 -16.61
CA ALA A 82 1.69 15.71 -17.14
C ALA A 82 0.19 15.96 -17.24
N GLU A 83 -0.56 14.99 -17.77
CA GLU A 83 -2.02 15.06 -17.91
C GLU A 83 -2.70 15.15 -16.54
N ARG A 84 -2.31 14.28 -15.60
CA ARG A 84 -2.77 14.34 -14.20
C ARG A 84 -2.54 15.72 -13.59
N ALA A 85 -1.33 16.26 -13.74
CA ALA A 85 -0.99 17.55 -13.15
C ALA A 85 -1.82 18.69 -13.75
N GLU A 86 -2.11 18.64 -15.05
CA GLU A 86 -2.94 19.65 -15.69
C GLU A 86 -4.39 19.59 -15.19
N VAL A 87 -5.01 18.41 -15.17
CA VAL A 87 -6.40 18.23 -14.68
C VAL A 87 -6.54 18.71 -13.24
N LEU A 88 -5.58 18.38 -12.37
CA LEU A 88 -5.61 18.77 -10.97
C LEU A 88 -5.40 20.28 -10.78
N ARG A 89 -4.50 20.92 -11.53
CA ARG A 89 -4.32 22.39 -11.50
C ARG A 89 -5.55 23.12 -11.98
N GLN A 90 -6.16 22.69 -13.09
CA GLN A 90 -7.40 23.27 -13.61
C GLN A 90 -8.56 23.15 -12.61
N SER A 91 -8.53 22.11 -11.77
CA SER A 91 -9.50 21.88 -10.69
C SER A 91 -9.18 22.66 -9.40
N GLY A 92 -8.11 23.46 -9.38
CA GLY A 92 -7.68 24.21 -8.21
C GLY A 92 -7.07 23.35 -7.10
N LEU A 93 -6.68 22.10 -7.40
CA LEU A 93 -6.07 21.20 -6.42
C LEU A 93 -4.55 21.37 -6.40
N PRO A 94 -3.93 21.41 -5.20
CA PRO A 94 -2.49 21.57 -5.07
C PRO A 94 -1.78 20.28 -5.52
N ILE A 95 -1.10 20.38 -6.67
CA ILE A 95 -0.16 19.37 -7.16
C ILE A 95 1.21 20.02 -7.39
N VAL A 96 2.24 19.36 -6.89
CA VAL A 96 3.61 19.85 -6.88
C VAL A 96 4.56 18.87 -7.56
N ALA A 97 5.71 19.38 -8.00
CA ALA A 97 6.82 18.54 -8.39
C ALA A 97 7.42 17.83 -7.17
N ALA A 98 8.17 16.75 -7.41
CA ALA A 98 8.73 15.93 -6.33
C ALA A 98 9.72 16.69 -5.44
N ASP A 99 10.37 17.75 -5.92
CA ASP A 99 11.43 18.51 -5.24
C ASP A 99 10.95 19.61 -4.29
N VAL A 100 9.65 19.71 -4.03
CA VAL A 100 9.08 20.70 -3.11
C VAL A 100 9.47 20.46 -1.65
N ARG A 101 9.70 21.55 -0.91
CA ARG A 101 10.00 21.54 0.52
C ARG A 101 8.81 21.06 1.35
N GLY A 102 9.06 20.20 2.32
CA GLY A 102 8.08 19.74 3.30
C GLY A 102 8.29 18.28 3.67
N SER A 103 7.44 17.77 4.57
CA SER A 103 7.45 16.37 4.97
C SER A 103 6.69 15.53 3.95
N ARG A 104 7.33 14.50 3.40
CA ARG A 104 6.69 13.59 2.44
C ARG A 104 5.92 12.48 3.15
N PHE A 105 4.87 11.99 2.50
CA PHE A 105 4.03 10.90 3.00
C PHE A 105 3.59 9.98 1.88
N GLU A 106 3.46 8.69 2.19
CA GLU A 106 2.83 7.70 1.32
C GLU A 106 1.47 7.30 1.92
N LEU A 107 0.43 7.40 1.11
CA LEU A 107 -0.95 7.12 1.52
C LEU A 107 -1.50 5.93 0.73
N ASP A 108 -2.22 5.06 1.42
CA ASP A 108 -3.06 4.04 0.80
C ASP A 108 -4.54 4.34 1.13
N ALA A 109 -5.43 4.14 0.17
CA ALA A 109 -6.88 4.24 0.35
C ALA A 109 -7.59 3.31 -0.64
N PHE A 110 -8.92 3.20 -0.54
CA PHE A 110 -9.71 2.59 -1.60
C PHE A 110 -11.13 3.16 -1.64
N PHE A 111 -11.79 3.02 -2.79
CA PHE A 111 -13.23 3.20 -2.90
C PHE A 111 -13.97 1.88 -2.73
N ARG A 112 -15.01 1.90 -1.90
CA ARG A 112 -15.98 0.81 -1.75
C ARG A 112 -16.90 0.72 -2.98
N PRO A 113 -17.62 -0.40 -3.16
CA PRO A 113 -18.60 -0.54 -4.24
C PRO A 113 -19.70 0.52 -4.23
N ASP A 114 -20.02 1.09 -3.07
CA ASP A 114 -21.00 2.18 -2.91
C ASP A 114 -20.43 3.58 -3.22
N GLY A 115 -19.16 3.68 -3.63
CA GLY A 115 -18.49 4.94 -3.94
C GLY A 115 -17.93 5.70 -2.73
N SER A 116 -18.04 5.15 -1.52
CA SER A 116 -17.43 5.74 -0.32
C SER A 116 -15.91 5.55 -0.32
N PHE A 117 -15.19 6.60 0.12
CA PHE A 117 -13.74 6.61 0.22
C PHE A 117 -13.29 6.12 1.61
N VAL A 118 -12.30 5.22 1.65
CA VAL A 118 -11.78 4.63 2.88
C VAL A 118 -10.27 4.88 3.00
N PRO A 119 -9.81 5.69 3.96
CA PRO A 119 -8.38 5.88 4.23
C PRO A 119 -7.78 4.62 4.85
N CYS A 120 -6.55 4.25 4.47
CA CYS A 120 -5.91 3.00 4.88
C CYS A 120 -4.49 3.17 5.47
N GLY A 121 -4.24 4.35 6.06
CA GLY A 121 -3.03 4.66 6.80
C GLY A 121 -1.99 5.46 6.00
N VAL A 122 -1.12 6.13 6.76
CA VAL A 122 -0.09 7.02 6.23
C VAL A 122 1.28 6.56 6.72
N MET A 123 2.22 6.43 5.79
CA MET A 123 3.62 6.15 6.07
C MET A 123 4.44 7.43 5.90
N ALA A 124 5.33 7.69 6.84
CA ALA A 124 6.35 8.74 6.69
C ALA A 124 7.63 8.08 6.15
N PRO A 125 8.08 8.37 4.92
CA PRO A 125 9.41 8.00 4.47
C PRO A 125 10.45 8.65 5.37
N ALA A 126 11.63 8.05 5.47
CA ALA A 126 12.75 8.64 6.17
C ALA A 126 13.16 9.95 5.47
N GLY A 127 12.98 11.06 6.18
CA GLY A 127 12.95 12.40 5.59
C GLY A 127 14.14 13.26 5.97
N SER A 128 15.38 12.77 5.87
CA SER A 128 16.62 13.60 5.86
C SER A 128 17.88 12.73 5.84
N ARG A 129 19.05 13.35 5.61
CA ARG A 129 20.38 12.73 5.83
C ARG A 129 20.58 12.22 7.27
N GLU A 130 19.93 12.85 8.26
CA GLU A 130 19.97 12.43 9.67
C GLU A 130 19.12 11.17 9.94
N ASP A 131 18.18 10.85 9.05
CA ASP A 131 17.33 9.66 9.09
C ASP A 131 17.85 8.50 8.23
N SER A 132 19.10 8.56 7.77
CA SER A 132 19.75 7.56 6.90
C SER A 132 19.76 6.12 7.44
N LEU A 133 19.38 5.90 8.70
CA LEU A 133 19.25 4.58 9.30
C LEU A 133 17.99 3.83 8.85
N ALA A 134 16.90 4.53 8.55
CA ALA A 134 15.62 3.96 8.17
C ALA A 134 15.22 4.40 6.77
N ASP A 135 14.31 3.65 6.15
CA ASP A 135 13.65 4.04 4.90
C ASP A 135 12.26 4.65 5.18
N GLY A 136 11.66 4.35 6.33
CA GLY A 136 10.38 4.92 6.73
C GLY A 136 9.91 4.47 8.11
N ALA A 137 8.78 5.05 8.53
CA ALA A 137 8.13 4.77 9.81
C ALA A 137 6.60 4.78 9.71
N MET A 138 5.95 3.96 10.54
CA MET A 138 4.51 3.96 10.78
C MET A 138 4.22 3.79 12.29
N PRO A 139 3.29 4.55 12.89
CA PRO A 139 2.49 5.60 12.25
C PRO A 139 3.34 6.79 11.79
N SER A 140 2.80 7.60 10.89
CA SER A 140 3.49 8.74 10.28
C SER A 140 3.93 9.81 11.28
N GLY A 141 3.32 9.85 12.47
CA GLY A 141 3.51 10.90 13.47
C GLY A 141 2.74 12.19 13.15
N LEU A 142 1.87 12.15 12.14
CA LEU A 142 0.94 13.24 11.83
C LEU A 142 -0.10 13.41 12.94
N THR A 143 -0.64 14.62 13.03
CA THR A 143 -1.88 14.84 13.79
C THR A 143 -3.07 14.25 13.01
N ALA A 144 -4.16 13.96 13.72
CA ALA A 144 -5.40 13.50 13.07
C ALA A 144 -5.97 14.54 12.09
N GLU A 145 -5.69 15.83 12.30
CA GLU A 145 -6.10 16.90 11.39
C GLU A 145 -5.30 16.86 10.08
N ASP A 146 -3.98 16.73 10.17
CA ASP A 146 -3.11 16.63 8.99
C ASP A 146 -3.40 15.36 8.17
N GLU A 147 -3.61 14.23 8.85
CA GLU A 147 -3.98 12.97 8.18
C GLU A 147 -5.30 13.11 7.42
N ARG A 148 -6.32 13.71 8.06
CA ARG A 148 -7.59 14.01 7.37
C ARG A 148 -7.38 14.95 6.18
N ALA A 149 -6.56 15.99 6.33
CA ALA A 149 -6.31 16.95 5.25
C ALA A 149 -5.65 16.28 4.03
N LEU A 150 -4.67 15.39 4.25
CA LEU A 150 -4.03 14.63 3.18
C LEU A 150 -5.02 13.67 2.49
N PHE A 151 -5.85 12.96 3.25
CA PHE A 151 -6.84 12.05 2.68
C PHE A 151 -7.97 12.78 1.95
N SER A 152 -8.45 13.92 2.46
CA SER A 152 -9.41 14.76 1.74
C SER A 152 -8.84 15.29 0.42
N LEU A 153 -7.56 15.65 0.39
CA LEU A 153 -6.87 16.02 -0.85
C LEU A 153 -6.79 14.84 -1.82
N MET A 154 -6.40 13.65 -1.33
CA MET A 154 -6.32 12.42 -2.12
C MET A 154 -7.68 12.03 -2.72
N GLU A 155 -8.75 12.02 -1.92
CA GLU A 155 -10.11 11.74 -2.39
C GLU A 155 -10.55 12.75 -3.44
N SER A 156 -10.36 14.05 -3.17
CA SER A 156 -10.73 15.12 -4.10
C SER A 156 -10.02 14.95 -5.45
N ALA A 157 -8.72 14.66 -5.43
CA ALA A 157 -7.95 14.43 -6.65
C ALA A 157 -8.41 13.19 -7.41
N ALA A 158 -8.68 12.09 -6.70
CA ALA A 158 -9.18 10.86 -7.32
C ALA A 158 -10.51 11.10 -8.04
N ARG A 159 -11.47 11.75 -7.38
CA ARG A 159 -12.78 12.08 -7.98
C ARG A 159 -12.64 13.02 -9.18
N ARG A 160 -11.75 14.01 -9.13
CA ARG A 160 -11.49 14.92 -10.27
C ARG A 160 -10.89 14.22 -11.48
N LEU A 161 -10.12 13.17 -11.26
CA LEU A 161 -9.58 12.33 -12.33
C LEU A 161 -10.57 11.28 -12.82
N GLY A 162 -11.75 11.13 -12.21
CA GLY A 162 -12.72 10.08 -12.54
C GLY A 162 -12.36 8.71 -11.98
N LEU A 163 -11.56 8.66 -10.91
CA LEU A 163 -11.28 7.44 -10.15
C LEU A 163 -12.29 7.33 -9.01
N GLU A 164 -13.15 6.31 -9.06
CA GLU A 164 -14.26 6.12 -8.13
C GLU A 164 -14.37 4.67 -7.62
N HIS A 165 -13.47 3.78 -8.06
CA HIS A 165 -13.49 2.37 -7.72
C HIS A 165 -12.11 1.82 -7.36
N GLY A 166 -12.10 0.94 -6.37
CA GLY A 166 -10.94 0.11 -6.06
C GLY A 166 -9.81 0.84 -5.34
N PRO A 167 -8.63 0.20 -5.28
CA PRO A 167 -7.47 0.71 -4.54
C PRO A 167 -6.87 1.99 -5.10
N LEU A 168 -6.34 2.80 -4.21
CA LEU A 168 -5.61 4.02 -4.52
C LEU A 168 -4.33 4.11 -3.68
N GLY A 169 -3.31 4.71 -4.26
CA GLY A 169 -2.04 5.02 -3.61
C GLY A 169 -1.61 6.44 -3.95
N ALA A 170 -1.04 7.17 -3.01
CA ALA A 170 -0.58 8.54 -3.28
C ALA A 170 0.75 8.86 -2.61
N HIS A 171 1.47 9.79 -3.23
CA HIS A 171 2.54 10.54 -2.60
C HIS A 171 2.08 11.96 -2.36
N ALA A 172 2.27 12.45 -1.15
CA ALA A 172 1.95 13.82 -0.80
C ALA A 172 3.09 14.47 -0.02
N VAL A 173 3.04 15.80 0.07
CA VAL A 173 3.88 16.61 0.93
C VAL A 173 2.99 17.46 1.83
N LEU A 174 3.38 17.60 3.09
CA LEU A 174 2.84 18.61 3.99
C LEU A 174 3.89 19.73 4.11
N GLY A 175 3.61 20.84 3.44
CA GLY A 175 4.46 22.03 3.40
C GLY A 175 3.91 23.18 4.24
N PRO A 176 4.61 24.33 4.26
CA PRO A 176 4.14 25.53 4.97
C PRO A 176 2.80 26.08 4.44
N ASP A 177 2.51 25.84 3.16
CA ASP A 177 1.27 26.28 2.49
C ASP A 177 0.14 25.23 2.57
N GLY A 178 0.36 24.14 3.32
CA GLY A 178 -0.60 23.03 3.47
C GLY A 178 -0.24 21.77 2.68
N PRO A 179 -1.19 20.81 2.57
CA PRO A 179 -0.96 19.55 1.86
C PRO A 179 -0.97 19.74 0.35
N ALA A 180 -0.09 19.04 -0.35
CA ALA A 180 -0.06 18.97 -1.81
C ALA A 180 0.25 17.55 -2.30
N LEU A 181 -0.33 17.16 -3.44
CA LEU A 181 -0.03 15.87 -4.06
C LEU A 181 1.23 15.96 -4.92
N ILE A 182 2.02 14.90 -4.89
CA ILE A 182 3.12 14.66 -5.84
C ILE A 182 2.64 13.67 -6.91
N GLU A 183 1.96 12.61 -6.46
CA GLU A 183 1.54 11.49 -7.31
C GLU A 183 0.25 10.88 -6.78
N LEU A 184 -0.61 10.40 -7.68
CA LEU A 184 -1.79 9.60 -7.38
C LEU A 184 -1.82 8.40 -8.33
N LEU A 185 -2.06 7.22 -7.79
CA LEU A 185 -2.00 5.94 -8.48
C LEU A 185 -3.33 5.18 -8.30
N PRO A 186 -3.90 4.60 -9.37
CA PRO A 186 -5.10 3.75 -9.32
C PRO A 186 -4.79 2.31 -8.85
N ALA A 187 -3.90 2.17 -7.87
CA ALA A 187 -3.50 0.92 -7.24
C ALA A 187 -2.86 1.21 -5.87
N PHE A 188 -2.82 0.22 -4.98
CA PHE A 188 -2.01 0.33 -3.76
C PHE A 188 -0.52 0.54 -4.07
N ARG A 189 0.19 1.24 -3.19
CA ARG A 189 1.58 1.68 -3.39
C ARG A 189 2.59 0.54 -3.55
N GLY A 190 2.35 -0.62 -2.94
CA GLY A 190 3.16 -1.82 -3.18
C GLY A 190 3.14 -2.83 -2.04
N GLU A 191 3.88 -3.93 -2.22
CA GLU A 191 3.87 -5.05 -1.26
C GLU A 191 4.37 -4.64 0.13
N LEU A 192 5.40 -3.80 0.22
CA LEU A 192 6.04 -3.48 1.50
C LEU A 192 5.09 -2.75 2.46
N GLN A 193 4.65 -1.54 2.12
CA GLN A 193 3.75 -0.76 2.97
C GLN A 193 2.43 -1.51 3.16
N THR A 194 1.70 -1.71 2.07
CA THR A 194 0.33 -2.22 2.07
C THR A 194 0.23 -3.64 2.64
N CYS A 195 1.14 -4.55 2.27
CA CYS A 195 1.00 -5.97 2.61
C CYS A 195 1.87 -6.41 3.81
N ARG A 196 2.81 -5.58 4.28
CA ARG A 196 3.72 -5.98 5.36
C ARG A 196 3.75 -5.00 6.52
N ILE A 197 3.98 -3.72 6.28
CA ILE A 197 4.14 -2.72 7.34
C ILE A 197 2.79 -2.35 7.97
N THR A 198 1.81 -1.93 7.17
CA THR A 198 0.49 -1.51 7.65
C THR A 198 -0.19 -2.58 8.52
N PRO A 199 -0.19 -3.89 8.15
CA PRO A 199 -0.77 -4.94 8.99
C PRO A 199 -0.11 -5.11 10.36
N ILE A 200 1.20 -4.81 10.49
CA ILE A 200 1.88 -4.90 11.79
C ILE A 200 1.41 -3.76 12.69
N VAL A 201 1.29 -2.54 12.14
CA VAL A 201 0.95 -1.35 12.91
C VAL A 201 -0.55 -1.24 13.19
N HIS A 202 -1.40 -1.58 12.22
CA HIS A 202 -2.86 -1.42 12.31
C HIS A 202 -3.60 -2.74 12.51
N GLY A 203 -2.89 -3.87 12.63
CA GLY A 203 -3.48 -5.20 12.76
C GLY A 203 -4.10 -5.76 11.48
N ARG A 204 -4.24 -4.93 10.43
CA ARG A 204 -4.87 -5.33 9.16
C ARG A 204 -4.27 -4.60 7.96
N SER A 205 -4.22 -5.29 6.82
CA SER A 205 -3.79 -4.72 5.54
C SER A 205 -4.90 -3.90 4.87
N PRO A 206 -4.58 -2.83 4.12
CA PRO A 206 -5.50 -2.20 3.17
C PRO A 206 -6.09 -3.21 2.15
N VAL A 207 -5.36 -4.26 1.78
CA VAL A 207 -5.88 -5.31 0.88
C VAL A 207 -6.95 -6.15 1.58
N GLN A 208 -6.67 -6.59 2.82
CA GLN A 208 -7.67 -7.30 3.65
C GLN A 208 -8.91 -6.44 3.88
N ALA A 209 -8.71 -5.12 4.00
CA ALA A 209 -9.76 -4.14 4.14
C ALA A 209 -10.72 -4.12 2.98
N TRP A 210 -10.11 -3.97 1.83
CA TRP A 210 -10.82 -3.85 0.60
C TRP A 210 -11.58 -5.15 0.32
N PHE A 211 -10.95 -6.32 0.47
CA PHE A 211 -11.64 -7.61 0.33
C PHE A 211 -12.83 -7.78 1.27
N ALA A 212 -12.70 -7.38 2.54
CA ALA A 212 -13.83 -7.44 3.47
C ALA A 212 -14.98 -6.52 3.05
N SER A 213 -14.68 -5.35 2.49
CA SER A 213 -15.70 -4.45 1.94
C SER A 213 -16.43 -5.05 0.74
N LEU A 214 -15.73 -5.86 -0.08
CA LEU A 214 -16.31 -6.53 -1.25
C LEU A 214 -17.22 -7.70 -0.90
N ALA A 215 -16.94 -8.36 0.22
CA ALA A 215 -17.76 -9.45 0.75
C ALA A 215 -19.01 -8.98 1.49
N GLU A 216 -19.23 -7.67 1.60
CA GLU A 216 -20.29 -7.09 2.43
C GLU A 216 -20.29 -7.65 3.87
N ALA A 217 -19.15 -8.18 4.31
CA ALA A 217 -19.05 -8.92 5.56
C ALA A 217 -19.26 -8.02 6.80
N GLY A 218 -19.44 -6.71 6.59
CA GLY A 218 -19.46 -5.70 7.64
C GLY A 218 -18.08 -5.60 8.27
N GLY A 219 -17.61 -4.39 8.50
CA GLY A 219 -16.32 -4.20 9.16
C GLY A 219 -15.87 -2.77 9.00
N PRO A 220 -15.94 -1.94 10.06
CA PRO A 220 -15.45 -0.59 9.97
C PRO A 220 -13.93 -0.64 9.77
N PHE A 221 -13.50 -0.36 8.55
CA PHE A 221 -12.21 0.31 8.34
C PHE A 221 -12.28 1.81 8.61
N ASP A 222 -13.48 2.30 8.92
CA ASP A 222 -13.75 3.70 9.21
C ASP A 222 -12.88 4.20 10.39
N LEU A 223 -12.33 3.28 11.20
CA LEU A 223 -11.32 3.53 12.21
C LEU A 223 -10.44 2.26 12.30
N LEU A 224 -9.29 2.21 11.61
CA LEU A 224 -8.20 1.34 12.08
C LEU A 224 -7.45 2.12 13.16
N PRO A 225 -7.84 2.06 14.45
CA PRO A 225 -6.91 2.51 15.47
C PRO A 225 -5.61 1.71 15.27
N PRO A 226 -4.43 2.32 15.48
CA PRO A 226 -3.22 1.54 15.52
C PRO A 226 -3.42 0.39 16.52
N ALA A 227 -2.97 -0.82 16.16
CA ALA A 227 -3.17 -2.03 16.96
C ALA A 227 -2.42 -2.00 18.30
N GLY A 228 -1.69 -0.91 18.56
CA GLY A 228 -1.11 -0.50 19.82
C GLY A 228 -0.42 0.86 19.68
N ASP A 229 0.20 1.33 20.76
CA ASP A 229 0.97 2.58 20.76
C ASP A 229 2.38 2.42 20.14
N GLU A 230 2.67 1.28 19.50
CA GLU A 230 4.00 0.99 18.97
C GLU A 230 4.27 1.71 17.64
N THR A 231 5.46 2.29 17.53
CA THR A 231 6.02 2.79 16.28
C THR A 231 6.89 1.71 15.64
N LEU A 232 6.66 1.45 14.36
CA LEU A 232 7.50 0.62 13.51
C LEU A 232 8.40 1.48 12.63
N VAL A 233 9.68 1.13 12.58
CA VAL A 233 10.67 1.69 11.67
C VAL A 233 11.26 0.56 10.85
N PHE A 234 11.54 0.79 9.57
CA PHE A 234 12.09 -0.24 8.68
C PHE A 234 13.26 0.25 7.85
N ARG A 235 14.06 -0.70 7.36
CA ARG A 235 15.15 -0.48 6.42
C ARG A 235 15.21 -1.63 5.41
N SER A 236 15.29 -1.30 4.13
CA SER A 236 15.60 -2.22 3.06
C SER A 236 17.09 -2.54 3.08
N LEU A 237 17.42 -3.81 3.10
CA LEU A 237 18.78 -4.32 2.99
C LEU A 237 19.03 -4.59 1.49
N GLY A 238 20.14 -4.06 0.97
CA GLY A 238 20.52 -4.25 -0.43
C GLY A 238 20.97 -5.69 -0.73
N ASP A 239 21.15 -6.01 -2.01
CA ASP A 239 21.43 -7.39 -2.47
C ASP A 239 22.73 -7.98 -1.92
N ALA A 240 23.73 -7.13 -1.64
CA ALA A 240 25.01 -7.53 -1.05
C ALA A 240 24.86 -8.04 0.39
N THR A 241 23.80 -7.62 1.08
CA THR A 241 23.45 -8.05 2.43
C THR A 241 22.36 -9.10 2.34
N ARG A 242 22.68 -10.27 1.78
CA ARG A 242 21.79 -11.42 1.81
C ARG A 242 21.98 -12.14 3.14
N PRO A 243 21.10 -11.96 4.14
CA PRO A 243 21.14 -12.84 5.30
C PRO A 243 21.02 -14.27 4.80
N SER A 244 22.02 -15.10 5.10
CA SER A 244 21.89 -16.54 4.87
C SER A 244 20.71 -16.99 5.74
N PRO A 245 19.59 -17.42 5.15
CA PRO A 245 18.48 -17.87 5.96
C PRO A 245 18.97 -19.14 6.70
N PRO A 246 18.73 -19.28 8.01
CA PRO A 246 18.84 -20.60 8.62
C PRO A 246 17.90 -21.53 7.85
N ALA A 247 18.37 -22.73 7.49
CA ALA A 247 17.63 -23.65 6.63
C ALA A 247 16.16 -23.80 7.06
N GLY A 248 15.22 -23.35 6.21
CA GLY A 248 13.78 -23.52 6.38
C GLY A 248 12.98 -22.22 6.57
N GLY A 249 12.53 -21.64 5.45
CA GLY A 249 11.34 -20.77 5.34
C GLY A 249 11.38 -19.43 6.09
N LEU A 250 10.42 -18.57 5.75
CA LEU A 250 10.21 -17.25 6.33
C LEU A 250 10.13 -17.33 7.87
N ARG A 251 11.24 -17.08 8.57
CA ARG A 251 11.24 -16.98 10.03
C ARG A 251 11.06 -15.52 10.42
N SER A 252 9.88 -15.18 10.92
CA SER A 252 9.77 -14.13 11.94
C SER A 252 10.74 -14.52 13.04
N MET A 253 11.89 -13.84 13.11
CA MET A 253 12.86 -14.10 14.16
C MET A 253 12.33 -13.50 15.46
N THR A 254 11.58 -14.32 16.19
CA THR A 254 11.09 -14.11 17.56
C THR A 254 10.01 -13.02 17.71
N PRO A 255 8.72 -13.41 17.74
CA PRO A 255 7.71 -12.61 18.43
C PRO A 255 8.20 -12.37 19.87
N GLY A 256 8.38 -11.10 20.26
CA GLY A 256 8.75 -10.73 21.63
C GLY A 256 9.93 -9.77 21.81
N ARG A 257 10.63 -9.36 20.75
CA ARG A 257 11.71 -8.33 20.87
C ARG A 257 11.64 -7.18 19.85
N GLY A 258 10.53 -7.04 19.13
CA GLY A 258 10.32 -5.91 18.21
C GLY A 258 11.36 -5.82 17.10
N ILE A 259 11.86 -6.95 16.56
CA ILE A 259 12.73 -6.99 15.37
C ILE A 259 12.19 -8.09 14.44
N GLN A 260 12.00 -7.79 13.15
CA GLN A 260 11.64 -8.78 12.14
C GLN A 260 12.47 -8.59 10.88
N VAL A 261 12.81 -9.70 10.23
CA VAL A 261 13.45 -9.68 8.90
C VAL A 261 12.50 -10.38 7.95
N MET A 262 12.20 -9.73 6.84
CA MET A 262 11.28 -10.24 5.83
C MET A 262 11.96 -10.26 4.47
N GLU A 263 11.72 -11.32 3.72
CA GLU A 263 12.01 -11.35 2.29
C GLU A 263 10.77 -10.85 1.53
N LEU A 264 10.96 -9.86 0.68
CA LEU A 264 9.98 -9.41 -0.30
C LEU A 264 10.19 -10.21 -1.58
N THR A 265 9.20 -11.02 -1.92
CA THR A 265 9.18 -11.90 -3.09
C THR A 265 8.17 -11.36 -4.09
N GLY A 266 8.60 -11.07 -5.32
CA GLY A 266 7.70 -10.56 -6.38
C GLY A 266 8.23 -9.36 -7.15
N THR A 267 9.34 -8.76 -6.71
CA THR A 267 10.00 -7.63 -7.39
C THR A 267 10.99 -8.03 -8.49
N GLY A 268 11.09 -9.33 -8.84
CA GLY A 268 12.10 -9.87 -9.76
C GLY A 268 13.44 -10.14 -9.10
N GLU A 269 13.78 -9.41 -8.04
CA GLU A 269 14.95 -9.62 -7.18
C GLU A 269 14.51 -9.70 -5.71
N PRO A 270 15.05 -10.64 -4.91
CA PRO A 270 14.71 -10.77 -3.49
C PRO A 270 15.24 -9.56 -2.72
N ARG A 271 14.32 -8.76 -2.16
CA ARG A 271 14.67 -7.64 -1.28
C ARG A 271 14.43 -8.02 0.16
N TRP A 272 15.39 -7.76 1.03
CA TRP A 272 15.23 -8.02 2.46
C TRP A 272 14.85 -6.74 3.17
N VAL A 273 13.89 -6.82 4.09
CA VAL A 273 13.49 -5.68 4.92
C VAL A 273 13.66 -6.05 6.38
N LEU A 274 14.43 -5.25 7.09
CA LEU A 274 14.54 -5.29 8.54
C LEU A 274 13.56 -4.28 9.11
N THR A 275 12.61 -4.74 9.93
CA THR A 275 11.70 -3.89 10.68
C THR A 275 12.00 -4.00 12.16
N THR A 276 11.75 -2.92 12.89
CA THR A 276 11.80 -2.90 14.34
C THR A 276 10.65 -2.09 14.90
N SER A 277 10.04 -2.54 15.99
CA SER A 277 9.03 -1.78 16.72
C SER A 277 9.56 -1.30 18.07
N GLY A 278 9.01 -0.19 18.57
CA GLY A 278 9.27 0.37 19.90
C GLY A 278 8.08 1.22 20.35
N TRP A 279 8.09 1.69 21.60
CA TRP A 279 7.02 2.54 22.13
C TRP A 279 6.98 3.91 21.45
N ASP A 280 8.12 4.36 20.93
CA ASP A 280 8.23 5.56 20.12
C ASP A 280 9.23 5.37 18.97
N ARG A 281 9.33 6.39 18.12
CA ARG A 281 10.23 6.39 16.96
C ARG A 281 11.71 6.34 17.36
N ALA A 282 12.10 6.94 18.47
CA ALA A 282 13.50 6.99 18.90
C ALA A 282 13.95 5.59 19.36
N GLU A 283 13.13 4.91 20.16
CA GLU A 283 13.40 3.55 20.62
C GLU A 283 13.41 2.56 19.45
N ALA A 284 12.42 2.63 18.54
CA ALA A 284 12.40 1.79 17.34
C ALA A 284 13.68 1.97 16.52
N ARG A 285 14.17 3.20 16.33
CA ARG A 285 15.44 3.48 15.64
C ARG A 285 16.66 2.93 16.37
N GLU A 286 16.69 3.05 17.69
CA GLU A 286 17.80 2.50 18.48
C GLU A 286 17.86 0.98 18.37
N ARG A 287 16.69 0.31 18.38
CA ARG A 287 16.55 -1.12 18.11
C ARG A 287 17.01 -1.46 16.68
N LEU A 288 16.62 -0.68 15.68
CA LEU A 288 17.08 -0.85 14.29
C LEU A 288 18.61 -0.73 14.20
N ALA A 289 19.20 0.30 14.81
CA ALA A 289 20.65 0.49 14.81
C ALA A 289 21.38 -0.66 15.51
N ARG A 290 20.86 -1.19 16.62
CA ARG A 290 21.38 -2.39 17.28
C ARG A 290 21.28 -3.63 16.38
N ALA A 291 20.15 -3.80 15.71
CA ALA A 291 19.92 -4.92 14.80
C ALA A 291 20.88 -4.88 13.60
N LEU A 292 21.08 -3.70 13.00
CA LEU A 292 22.01 -3.51 11.87
C LEU A 292 23.47 -3.79 12.27
N ARG A 293 23.90 -3.45 13.49
CA ARG A 293 25.24 -3.80 13.99
C ARG A 293 25.47 -5.31 14.15
N ARG A 294 24.39 -6.09 14.21
CA ARG A 294 24.46 -7.56 14.23
C ARG A 294 24.47 -8.15 12.83
N ILE A 295 24.43 -7.35 11.77
CA ILE A 295 24.56 -7.86 10.41
C ILE A 295 26.03 -7.78 10.01
N ASP A 296 26.67 -8.92 9.79
CA ASP A 296 28.07 -8.97 9.34
C ASP A 296 28.23 -8.49 7.89
N ALA A 297 29.47 -8.35 7.42
CA ALA A 297 29.77 -7.92 6.06
C ALA A 297 29.21 -8.84 4.97
N ALA A 298 28.85 -10.09 5.31
CA ALA A 298 28.20 -11.05 4.42
C ALA A 298 26.66 -11.02 4.55
N GLY A 299 26.10 -10.05 5.28
CA GLY A 299 24.67 -9.90 5.50
C GLY A 299 24.09 -10.82 6.57
N ARG A 300 24.90 -11.64 7.27
CA ARG A 300 24.42 -12.62 8.25
C ARG A 300 24.22 -11.99 9.61
N ILE A 301 23.18 -12.42 10.32
CA ILE A 301 22.94 -11.97 11.69
C ILE A 301 23.89 -12.73 12.62
N VAL A 302 24.88 -12.03 13.17
CA VAL A 302 25.79 -12.53 14.21
C VAL A 302 25.18 -12.35 15.59
N ALA A 303 25.31 -13.39 16.42
CA ALA A 303 24.76 -13.47 17.77
C ALA A 303 25.48 -12.53 18.76
#